data_AF-A0A812VHL4-F1
#
_entry.id   AF-A0A812VHL4-F1
#
_cell.length_a   1.000
_cell.length_b   1.000
_cell.length_c   1.000
_cell.angle_alpha   90.00
_cell.angle_beta   90.00
_cell.angle_gamma   90.00
#
_symmetry.space_group_name_H-M   'P 1'
#
loop_
_entity.id
_entity.type
_entity.pdbx_description
1 polymer ?
#
loop_
_entity_poly.entity_id
_entity_poly.type
_entity_poly.pdbx_seq_one_letter_code
_entity_poly.pdbx_strand_id
1 'polypeptide(L)'
;MFGLWLIGYIILPGSPGWPKHFNGAKFHFGVLCDRQLSFIKKVKPVTGDPDHFCKNGVVLKSGETVDCDVIVCATGYDTRFAALECYKDGKAISVKDCPLYEHAIVPCFPCLISAATAFYHFGPIRGVTLAEYVVHCLRRGPLREETMQQAASPNLCTQISATSIIFTSATVLVRQWLLLFIDLWRAGVISLSAFLEIGIATWVTGVCKPLRLNVGS
;
A
#
# COMPACT_ATOMS: atom_id res chain seq x y z
N MET A 1 4.41 21.86 9.41
CA MET A 1 4.90 20.62 8.75
C MET A 1 3.84 19.93 7.92
N PHE A 2 2.61 19.71 8.39
CA PHE A 2 1.53 19.10 7.58
C PHE A 2 1.23 19.85 6.26
N GLY A 3 1.19 21.19 6.30
CA GLY A 3 1.06 22.01 5.07
C GLY A 3 2.25 21.90 4.12
N LEU A 4 3.49 21.77 4.63
CA LEU A 4 4.69 21.53 3.80
C LEU A 4 4.71 20.13 3.19
N TRP A 5 4.11 19.15 3.87
CA TRP A 5 3.90 17.80 3.38
C TRP A 5 2.81 17.76 2.28
N LEU A 6 1.73 18.54 2.43
CA LEU A 6 0.71 18.79 1.41
C LEU A 6 1.25 19.57 0.20
N ILE A 7 2.21 20.48 0.41
CA ILE A 7 2.95 21.14 -0.67
C ILE A 7 3.92 20.16 -1.34
N GLY A 8 4.58 19.28 -0.57
CA GLY A 8 5.35 18.15 -1.09
C GLY A 8 4.51 17.18 -1.95
N TYR A 9 3.21 17.05 -1.64
CA TYR A 9 2.22 16.30 -2.43
C TYR A 9 1.88 16.96 -3.78
N ILE A 10 1.93 18.28 -3.89
CA ILE A 10 1.78 18.99 -5.18
C ILE A 10 3.07 18.89 -6.01
N ILE A 11 4.23 18.74 -5.35
CA ILE A 11 5.54 18.97 -5.98
C ILE A 11 6.34 17.68 -6.31
N LEU A 12 6.01 16.46 -5.85
CA LEU A 12 6.84 15.25 -6.12
C LEU A 12 6.07 13.89 -6.11
N PRO A 13 6.59 12.79 -6.72
CA PRO A 13 7.21 12.58 -8.05
C PRO A 13 6.29 11.79 -9.04
N GLY A 14 6.45 12.02 -10.35
CA GLY A 14 5.71 11.34 -11.43
C GLY A 14 5.17 12.29 -12.52
N SER A 15 5.09 13.58 -12.21
CA SER A 15 4.77 14.64 -13.17
C SER A 15 5.94 14.84 -14.15
N PRO A 16 5.69 14.94 -15.46
CA PRO A 16 6.72 15.31 -16.43
C PRO A 16 7.45 16.59 -15.98
N GLY A 17 8.79 16.56 -15.96
CA GLY A 17 9.62 17.73 -15.64
C GLY A 17 10.14 17.87 -14.20
N TRP A 18 9.85 16.95 -13.28
CA TRP A 18 10.35 17.01 -11.90
C TRP A 18 11.29 15.82 -11.54
N PRO A 19 12.21 15.97 -10.55
CA PRO A 19 13.26 14.99 -10.28
C PRO A 19 12.71 13.60 -9.89
N LYS A 20 13.25 12.55 -10.52
CA LYS A 20 12.95 11.15 -10.16
C LYS A 20 13.51 10.84 -8.77
N HIS A 21 12.67 10.27 -7.90
CA HIS A 21 12.95 10.18 -6.47
C HIS A 21 13.73 8.93 -6.04
N PHE A 22 14.33 8.17 -6.96
CA PHE A 22 15.17 7.04 -6.60
C PHE A 22 16.53 7.52 -6.11
N ASN A 23 16.58 7.92 -4.84
CA ASN A 23 17.83 8.17 -4.13
C ASN A 23 18.01 7.03 -3.12
N GLY A 24 18.91 6.09 -3.42
CA GLY A 24 19.24 4.97 -2.53
C GLY A 24 19.81 5.38 -1.16
N ALA A 25 20.15 6.66 -0.95
CA ALA A 25 20.50 7.21 0.35
C ALA A 25 19.28 7.70 1.16
N LYS A 26 18.06 7.61 0.61
CA LYS A 26 16.80 7.95 1.28
C LYS A 26 15.94 6.70 1.33
N PHE A 27 16.17 5.88 2.36
CA PHE A 27 15.30 4.76 2.67
C PHE A 27 13.89 5.31 2.92
N HIS A 28 12.86 4.80 2.25
CA HIS A 28 11.52 5.43 2.18
C HIS A 28 10.85 5.72 3.54
N PHE A 29 11.35 5.12 4.64
CA PHE A 29 10.91 5.34 6.01
C PHE A 29 12.04 5.36 7.05
N GLY A 30 13.31 5.33 6.63
CA GLY A 30 14.46 5.19 7.51
C GLY A 30 15.32 6.44 7.52
N VAL A 31 15.66 6.94 8.71
CA VAL A 31 16.73 7.94 8.87
C VAL A 31 18.04 7.17 8.97
N LEU A 32 18.89 7.31 7.97
CA LEU A 32 20.26 6.81 8.02
C LEU A 32 21.12 7.78 8.82
N CYS A 33 21.91 7.29 9.75
CA CYS A 33 22.89 8.14 10.44
C CYS A 33 24.07 8.46 9.51
N ASP A 34 24.85 9.49 9.84
CA ASP A 34 25.98 9.95 9.02
C ASP A 34 26.99 8.85 8.69
N ARG A 35 27.18 7.89 9.61
CA ARG A 35 28.02 6.71 9.40
C ARG A 35 27.47 5.81 8.29
N GLN A 36 26.17 5.53 8.30
CA GLN A 36 25.51 4.71 7.28
C GLN A 36 25.52 5.41 5.91
N LEU A 37 25.25 6.72 5.88
CA LEU A 37 25.33 7.52 4.65
C LEU A 37 26.75 7.52 4.07
N SER A 38 27.77 7.69 4.92
CA SER A 38 29.17 7.67 4.51
C SER A 38 29.60 6.31 3.98
N PHE A 39 29.02 5.21 4.49
CA PHE A 39 29.25 3.88 3.95
C PHE A 39 28.57 3.69 2.59
N ILE A 40 27.27 4.00 2.48
CA ILE A 40 26.51 3.81 1.23
C ILE A 40 27.10 4.63 0.07
N LYS A 41 27.62 5.84 0.34
CA LYS A 41 28.29 6.67 -0.68
C LYS A 41 29.53 6.01 -1.31
N LYS A 42 30.12 5.00 -0.66
CA LYS A 42 31.27 4.24 -1.18
C LYS A 42 30.83 3.06 -2.05
N VAL A 43 29.56 2.67 -1.99
CA VAL A 43 29.02 1.56 -2.77
C VAL A 43 28.58 2.09 -4.13
N LYS A 44 29.10 1.51 -5.21
CA LYS A 44 28.62 1.80 -6.56
C LYS A 44 27.33 1.01 -6.79
N PRO A 45 26.15 1.66 -6.93
CA PRO A 45 24.94 0.92 -7.24
C PRO A 45 25.06 0.32 -8.64
N VAL A 46 24.68 -0.95 -8.76
CA VAL A 46 24.52 -1.63 -10.05
C VAL A 46 23.04 -1.64 -10.38
N THR A 47 22.70 -1.21 -11.59
CA THR A 47 21.32 -1.17 -12.08
C THR A 47 21.17 -2.21 -13.19
N GLY A 48 20.26 -3.17 -13.01
CA GLY A 48 19.97 -4.20 -13.98
C GLY A 48 19.18 -5.34 -13.36
N ASP A 49 18.57 -6.17 -14.20
CA ASP A 49 17.89 -7.38 -13.76
C ASP A 49 18.88 -8.53 -13.63
N PRO A 50 18.88 -9.29 -12.52
CA PRO A 50 19.60 -10.56 -12.44
C PRO A 50 19.00 -11.56 -13.45
N ASP A 51 19.87 -12.32 -14.10
CA ASP A 51 19.51 -13.42 -15.01
C ASP A 51 19.72 -14.76 -14.31
N HIS A 52 20.97 -15.09 -13.95
CA HIS A 52 21.31 -16.32 -13.24
C HIS A 52 22.50 -16.12 -12.29
N PHE A 53 22.64 -17.03 -11.34
CA PHE A 53 23.81 -17.09 -10.46
C PHE A 53 24.95 -17.85 -11.14
N CYS A 54 26.17 -17.38 -10.97
CA CYS A 54 27.38 -18.06 -11.41
C CYS A 54 28.27 -18.35 -10.20
N LYS A 55 29.39 -19.05 -10.42
CA LYS A 55 30.29 -19.48 -9.34
C LYS A 55 30.80 -18.30 -8.50
N ASN A 56 30.97 -17.13 -9.10
CA ASN A 56 31.61 -15.97 -8.48
C ASN A 56 30.63 -14.81 -8.19
N GLY A 57 29.33 -14.98 -8.48
CA GLY A 57 28.35 -13.91 -8.27
C GLY A 57 27.09 -14.03 -9.12
N VAL A 58 26.65 -12.90 -9.68
CA VAL A 58 25.38 -12.79 -10.42
C VAL A 58 25.65 -12.27 -11.84
N VAL A 59 25.10 -12.95 -12.84
CA VAL A 59 25.07 -12.45 -14.23
C VAL A 59 23.77 -11.68 -14.42
N LEU A 60 23.86 -10.46 -14.96
CA LEU A 60 22.73 -9.62 -15.31
C LEU A 60 22.23 -9.95 -16.72
N LYS A 61 20.98 -9.58 -17.04
CA LYS A 61 20.42 -9.74 -18.40
C LYS A 61 21.20 -8.97 -19.49
N SER A 62 22.02 -7.98 -19.11
CA SER A 62 22.93 -7.29 -20.03
C SER A 62 24.15 -8.13 -20.42
N GLY A 63 24.40 -9.25 -19.75
CA GLY A 63 25.61 -10.06 -19.85
C GLY A 63 26.73 -9.65 -18.88
N GLU A 64 26.59 -8.52 -18.16
CA GLU A 64 27.55 -8.10 -17.14
C GLU A 64 27.53 -9.07 -15.94
N THR A 65 28.70 -9.39 -15.39
CA THR A 65 28.82 -10.19 -14.16
C THR A 65 29.18 -9.29 -12.99
N VAL A 66 28.43 -9.43 -11.89
CA VAL A 66 28.68 -8.76 -10.61
C VAL A 66 29.26 -9.78 -9.65
N ASP A 67 30.57 -9.67 -9.40
CA ASP A 67 31.26 -10.54 -8.45
C ASP A 67 30.79 -10.25 -7.02
N CYS A 68 30.43 -11.29 -6.28
CA CYS A 68 30.03 -11.19 -4.89
C CYS A 68 30.14 -12.53 -4.14
N ASP A 69 30.46 -12.44 -2.85
CA ASP A 69 30.53 -13.61 -1.96
C ASP A 69 29.16 -13.98 -1.37
N VAL A 70 28.29 -12.97 -1.23
CA VAL A 70 26.98 -13.10 -0.58
C VAL A 70 25.92 -12.40 -1.42
N ILE A 71 24.84 -13.12 -1.70
CA ILE A 71 23.65 -12.61 -2.37
C ILE A 71 22.53 -12.50 -1.34
N VAL A 72 21.99 -11.29 -1.18
CA VAL A 72 20.83 -11.04 -0.31
C VAL A 72 19.63 -10.70 -1.18
N CYS A 73 18.65 -11.61 -1.23
CA CYS A 73 17.42 -11.43 -1.99
C CYS A 73 16.39 -10.63 -1.19
N ALA A 74 16.34 -9.31 -1.41
CA ALA A 74 15.31 -8.43 -0.86
C ALA A 74 14.12 -8.25 -1.83
N THR A 75 13.65 -9.33 -2.44
CA THR A 75 12.67 -9.34 -3.55
C THR A 75 11.20 -9.18 -3.11
N GLY A 76 10.96 -8.96 -1.82
CA GLY A 76 9.61 -8.85 -1.25
C GLY A 76 8.91 -10.20 -1.07
N TYR A 77 7.59 -10.15 -0.90
CA TYR A 77 6.73 -11.32 -0.68
C TYR A 77 5.54 -11.29 -1.63
N ASP A 78 5.12 -12.46 -2.10
CA ASP A 78 3.85 -12.63 -2.80
C ASP A 78 2.75 -13.02 -1.80
N THR A 79 1.65 -12.27 -1.80
CA THR A 79 0.49 -12.55 -0.93
C THR A 79 -0.28 -13.78 -1.39
N ARG A 80 -0.08 -14.22 -2.64
CA ARG A 80 -0.84 -15.28 -3.32
C ARG A 80 -2.35 -15.06 -3.31
N PHE A 81 -2.82 -13.84 -3.02
CA PHE A 81 -4.25 -13.52 -3.01
C PHE A 81 -4.88 -13.77 -4.39
N ALA A 82 -4.14 -13.44 -5.46
CA ALA A 82 -4.57 -13.68 -6.83
C ALA A 82 -4.60 -15.17 -7.23
N ALA A 83 -4.02 -16.06 -6.42
CA ALA A 83 -4.05 -17.52 -6.64
C ALA A 83 -5.23 -18.20 -5.93
N LEU A 84 -6.08 -17.45 -5.22
CA LEU A 84 -7.27 -17.99 -4.59
C LEU A 84 -8.30 -18.41 -5.65
N GLU A 85 -8.70 -19.67 -5.59
CA GLU A 85 -9.82 -20.19 -6.39
C GLU A 85 -11.13 -19.97 -5.62
N CYS A 86 -11.92 -19.02 -6.09
CA CYS A 86 -13.20 -18.67 -5.47
C CYS A 86 -14.36 -19.21 -6.30
N TYR A 87 -15.33 -19.83 -5.63
CA TYR A 87 -16.54 -20.36 -6.26
C TYR A 87 -17.77 -19.72 -5.63
N LYS A 88 -18.67 -19.22 -6.46
CA LYS A 88 -19.96 -18.66 -6.06
C LYS A 88 -21.05 -19.33 -6.90
N ASP A 89 -22.02 -19.95 -6.23
CA ASP A 89 -23.12 -20.67 -6.88
C ASP A 89 -22.64 -21.71 -7.92
N GLY A 90 -21.56 -22.43 -7.58
CA GLY A 90 -20.94 -23.44 -8.44
C GLY A 90 -20.10 -22.90 -9.61
N LYS A 91 -19.99 -21.57 -9.76
CA LYS A 91 -19.18 -20.93 -10.81
C LYS A 91 -17.89 -20.38 -10.24
N ALA A 92 -16.78 -20.63 -10.93
CA ALA A 92 -15.51 -19.99 -10.64
C ALA A 92 -15.64 -18.48 -10.87
N ILE A 93 -15.19 -17.68 -9.91
CA ILE A 93 -15.12 -16.23 -10.01
C ILE A 93 -13.69 -15.77 -9.76
N SER A 94 -13.26 -14.77 -10.52
CA SER A 94 -12.00 -14.10 -10.24
C SER A 94 -12.22 -13.04 -9.17
N VAL A 95 -11.42 -13.11 -8.11
CA VAL A 95 -11.29 -12.02 -7.11
C VAL A 95 -10.04 -11.18 -7.35
N LYS A 96 -9.32 -11.43 -8.46
CA LYS A 96 -8.12 -10.68 -8.85
C LYS A 96 -8.52 -9.35 -9.47
N ASP A 97 -7.76 -8.30 -9.15
CA ASP A 97 -7.89 -6.96 -9.72
C ASP A 97 -9.27 -6.30 -9.50
N CYS A 98 -9.99 -6.70 -8.45
CA CYS A 98 -11.28 -6.11 -8.12
C CYS A 98 -11.11 -4.80 -7.32
N PRO A 99 -11.79 -3.71 -7.70
CA PRO A 99 -11.97 -2.56 -6.84
C PRO A 99 -12.61 -2.98 -5.52
N LEU A 100 -12.12 -2.41 -4.42
CA LEU A 100 -12.54 -2.80 -3.08
C LEU A 100 -13.62 -1.86 -2.54
N TYR A 101 -14.71 -2.43 -2.06
CA TYR A 101 -15.70 -1.67 -1.31
C TYR A 101 -15.11 -1.26 0.04
N GLU A 102 -15.17 0.04 0.33
CA GLU A 102 -14.58 0.67 1.53
C GLU A 102 -13.10 0.28 1.72
N HIS A 103 -12.40 0.04 0.60
CA HIS A 103 -10.99 -0.37 0.54
C HIS A 103 -10.63 -1.67 1.28
N ALA A 104 -11.62 -2.50 1.63
CA ALA A 104 -11.39 -3.76 2.33
C ALA A 104 -12.14 -4.96 1.74
N ILE A 105 -13.41 -4.80 1.35
CA ILE A 105 -14.27 -5.91 0.94
C ILE A 105 -14.18 -6.13 -0.55
N VAL A 106 -14.09 -7.40 -0.97
CA VAL A 106 -14.17 -7.80 -2.39
C VAL A 106 -15.65 -7.87 -2.80
N PRO A 107 -16.18 -6.96 -3.64
CA PRO A 107 -17.62 -6.88 -3.89
C PRO A 107 -18.23 -8.15 -4.49
N CYS A 108 -17.52 -8.82 -5.41
CA CYS A 108 -17.96 -10.07 -6.03
C CYS A 108 -17.90 -11.29 -5.10
N PHE A 109 -17.27 -11.15 -3.92
CA PHE A 109 -17.19 -12.18 -2.90
C PHE A 109 -17.20 -11.53 -1.50
N PRO A 110 -18.35 -11.00 -1.05
CA PRO A 110 -18.42 -10.02 0.04
C PRO A 110 -18.13 -10.56 1.44
N CYS A 111 -17.94 -11.87 1.58
CA CYS A 111 -17.42 -12.50 2.79
C CYS A 111 -15.87 -12.50 2.85
N LEU A 112 -15.18 -11.96 1.84
CA LEU A 112 -13.72 -11.90 1.76
C LEU A 112 -13.19 -10.48 1.87
N ILE A 113 -12.20 -10.35 2.74
CA ILE A 113 -11.38 -9.16 2.94
C ILE A 113 -9.92 -9.55 2.68
N SER A 114 -9.21 -8.72 1.92
CA SER A 114 -7.77 -8.88 1.72
C SER A 114 -7.00 -8.15 2.84
N ALA A 115 -6.32 -8.90 3.71
CA ALA A 115 -5.53 -8.32 4.80
C ALA A 115 -4.35 -7.46 4.31
N ALA A 116 -3.90 -7.66 3.07
CA ALA A 116 -2.86 -6.84 2.46
C ALA A 116 -3.38 -5.44 2.08
N THR A 117 -4.66 -5.32 1.72
CA THR A 117 -5.28 -4.10 1.21
C THR A 117 -6.21 -3.43 2.21
N ALA A 118 -6.69 -4.14 3.25
CA ALA A 118 -7.42 -3.57 4.37
C ALA A 118 -6.50 -2.72 5.27
N PHE A 119 -5.96 -1.67 4.66
CA PHE A 119 -4.88 -0.85 5.14
C PHE A 119 -5.44 0.42 5.73
N TYR A 120 -5.89 0.36 6.98
CA TYR A 120 -6.36 1.55 7.69
C TYR A 120 -5.26 2.30 8.42
N HIS A 121 -4.11 1.65 8.64
CA HIS A 121 -2.96 2.25 9.32
C HIS A 121 -1.65 1.50 9.02
N PHE A 122 -0.51 2.15 9.27
CA PHE A 122 0.78 1.50 9.40
C PHE A 122 0.87 0.64 10.67
N GLY A 123 1.58 -0.49 10.57
CA GLY A 123 1.91 -1.33 11.70
C GLY A 123 0.75 -2.20 12.22
N PRO A 124 0.92 -2.86 13.37
CA PRO A 124 -0.05 -3.82 13.92
C PRO A 124 -1.37 -3.16 14.35
N ILE A 125 -1.37 -1.86 14.66
CA ILE A 125 -2.57 -1.14 15.11
C ILE A 125 -3.71 -1.16 14.07
N ARG A 126 -3.38 -1.35 12.79
CA ARG A 126 -4.37 -1.52 11.73
C ARG A 126 -5.31 -2.72 11.97
N GLY A 127 -4.84 -3.73 12.71
CA GLY A 127 -5.65 -4.89 13.08
C GLY A 127 -6.79 -4.54 14.03
N VAL A 128 -6.60 -3.55 14.90
CA VAL A 128 -7.65 -3.04 15.80
C VAL A 128 -8.74 -2.37 15.00
N THR A 129 -8.38 -1.42 14.12
CA THR A 129 -9.34 -0.76 13.22
C THR A 129 -10.06 -1.78 12.34
N LEU A 130 -9.33 -2.76 11.78
CA LEU A 130 -9.94 -3.78 10.94
C LEU A 130 -10.95 -4.63 11.71
N ALA A 131 -10.64 -4.99 12.96
CA ALA A 131 -11.59 -5.73 13.81
C ALA A 131 -12.86 -4.92 14.07
N GLU A 132 -12.74 -3.62 14.40
CA GLU A 132 -13.88 -2.71 14.57
C GLU A 132 -14.71 -2.60 13.28
N TYR A 133 -14.05 -2.45 12.13
CA TYR A 133 -14.70 -2.41 10.83
C TYR A 133 -15.44 -3.71 10.50
N VAL A 134 -14.85 -4.87 10.80
CA VAL A 134 -15.51 -6.17 10.62
C VAL A 134 -16.76 -6.27 11.50
N VAL A 135 -16.67 -5.87 12.78
CA VAL A 135 -17.83 -5.83 13.68
C VAL A 135 -18.93 -4.93 13.14
N HIS A 136 -18.57 -3.77 12.59
CA HIS A 136 -19.54 -2.91 11.90
C HIS A 136 -20.19 -3.61 10.70
N CYS A 137 -19.40 -4.25 9.85
CA CYS A 137 -19.89 -4.96 8.67
C CYS A 137 -20.83 -6.12 9.03
N LEU A 138 -20.65 -6.74 10.19
CA LEU A 138 -21.54 -7.78 10.70
C LEU A 138 -22.81 -7.23 11.34
N ARG A 139 -22.78 -5.99 11.84
CA ARG A 139 -23.95 -5.30 12.44
C ARG A 139 -24.82 -4.60 11.42
N ARG A 140 -24.25 -4.14 10.31
CA ARG A 140 -25.02 -3.54 9.21
C ARG A 140 -25.90 -4.61 8.54
N GLY A 141 -27.06 -4.19 8.03
CA GLY A 141 -27.93 -5.06 7.25
C GLY A 141 -27.24 -5.56 5.97
N PRO A 142 -27.81 -6.60 5.33
CA PRO A 142 -27.24 -7.16 4.10
C PRO A 142 -27.19 -6.11 2.98
N LEU A 143 -26.04 -6.04 2.30
CA LEU A 143 -25.84 -5.20 1.12
C LEU A 143 -25.81 -6.06 -0.14
N ARG A 144 -26.33 -5.50 -1.24
CA ARG A 144 -26.24 -6.15 -2.56
C ARG A 144 -24.86 -5.96 -3.16
N GLU A 145 -24.40 -6.96 -3.90
CA GLU A 145 -23.13 -6.91 -4.63
C GLU A 145 -23.03 -5.71 -5.56
N GLU A 146 -24.08 -5.43 -6.33
CA GLU A 146 -24.14 -4.28 -7.24
C GLU A 146 -23.92 -2.95 -6.50
N THR A 147 -24.49 -2.81 -5.30
CA THR A 147 -24.31 -1.60 -4.48
C THR A 147 -22.85 -1.45 -4.05
N MET A 148 -22.20 -2.55 -3.64
CA MET A 148 -20.79 -2.53 -3.26
C MET A 148 -19.88 -2.21 -4.45
N GLN A 149 -20.18 -2.76 -5.64
CA GLN A 149 -19.45 -2.47 -6.88
C GLN A 149 -19.60 -1.01 -7.31
N GLN A 150 -20.83 -0.48 -7.30
CA GLN A 150 -21.12 0.92 -7.63
C GLN A 150 -20.36 1.86 -6.68
N ALA A 151 -20.36 1.56 -5.38
CA ALA A 151 -19.64 2.35 -4.39
C ALA A 151 -18.12 2.24 -4.51
N ALA A 152 -17.57 1.12 -5.00
CA ALA A 152 -16.13 0.96 -5.20
C ALA A 152 -15.62 1.56 -6.52
N SER A 153 -16.47 1.69 -7.55
CA SER A 153 -16.09 2.18 -8.87
C SER A 153 -15.52 3.61 -8.91
N PRO A 154 -15.97 4.60 -8.09
CA PRO A 154 -15.44 5.96 -8.11
C PRO A 154 -14.29 6.19 -7.11
N ASN A 155 -13.67 5.11 -6.60
CA ASN A 155 -12.50 5.21 -5.74
C ASN A 155 -11.35 5.88 -6.48
N LEU A 156 -10.74 6.88 -5.86
CA LEU A 156 -9.57 7.58 -6.38
C LEU A 156 -8.29 6.80 -6.12
N CYS A 157 -8.22 6.10 -4.99
CA CYS A 157 -7.09 5.24 -4.68
C CYS A 157 -7.12 4.00 -5.58
N THR A 158 -5.98 3.70 -6.20
CA THR A 158 -5.85 2.61 -7.19
C THR A 158 -5.65 1.24 -6.54
N GLN A 159 -5.98 1.11 -5.24
CA GLN A 159 -5.89 -0.15 -4.55
C GLN A 159 -6.96 -1.12 -5.03
N ILE A 160 -6.56 -2.35 -5.26
CA ILE A 160 -7.41 -3.45 -5.71
C ILE A 160 -7.07 -4.68 -4.88
N SER A 161 -7.95 -5.68 -4.88
CA SER A 161 -7.88 -6.88 -4.04
C SER A 161 -6.51 -7.57 -3.94
N ALA A 162 -5.76 -7.66 -5.05
CA ALA A 162 -4.44 -8.29 -5.12
C ALA A 162 -3.25 -7.32 -4.97
N THR A 163 -3.50 -6.00 -5.01
CA THR A 163 -2.45 -4.99 -5.09
C THR A 163 -2.65 -3.91 -4.01
N SER A 164 -1.81 -3.97 -2.98
CA SER A 164 -1.79 -3.01 -1.86
C SER A 164 -1.03 -1.74 -2.22
N ILE A 165 -1.45 -0.60 -1.67
CA ILE A 165 -0.77 0.70 -1.88
C ILE A 165 0.70 0.71 -1.44
N ILE A 166 1.09 -0.15 -0.47
CA ILE A 166 2.46 -0.20 0.07
C ILE A 166 3.43 -0.84 -0.91
N PHE A 167 2.97 -1.80 -1.71
CA PHE A 167 3.83 -2.65 -2.54
C PHE A 167 3.77 -2.28 -4.02
N THR A 168 3.15 -1.16 -4.39
CA THR A 168 3.14 -0.68 -5.78
C THR A 168 4.39 0.14 -6.08
N SER A 169 5.25 -0.34 -6.97
CA SER A 169 6.41 0.42 -7.46
C SER A 169 6.04 1.59 -8.38
N ALA A 170 4.86 1.53 -9.01
CA ALA A 170 4.43 2.49 -10.01
C ALA A 170 3.82 3.78 -9.42
N THR A 171 3.53 3.84 -8.11
CA THR A 171 2.83 4.97 -7.52
C THR A 171 3.46 5.45 -6.22
N VAL A 172 3.25 6.73 -5.91
CA VAL A 172 3.72 7.36 -4.68
C VAL A 172 2.82 6.90 -3.53
N LEU A 173 3.37 6.09 -2.61
CA LEU A 173 2.63 5.56 -1.45
C LEU A 173 1.87 6.63 -0.69
N VAL A 174 2.48 7.79 -0.42
CA VAL A 174 1.83 8.91 0.28
C VAL A 174 0.60 9.44 -0.47
N ARG A 175 0.67 9.54 -1.80
CA ARG A 175 -0.47 9.95 -2.62
C ARG A 175 -1.59 8.93 -2.50
N GLN A 176 -1.28 7.64 -2.67
CA GLN A 176 -2.29 6.58 -2.56
C GLN A 176 -2.90 6.52 -1.16
N TRP A 177 -2.09 6.71 -0.13
CA TRP A 177 -2.56 6.87 1.25
C TRP A 177 -3.56 8.02 1.35
N LEU A 178 -3.24 9.21 0.86
CA LEU A 178 -4.17 10.34 0.88
C LEU A 178 -5.48 10.06 0.15
N LEU A 179 -5.39 9.51 -1.07
CA LEU A 179 -6.57 9.17 -1.87
C LEU A 179 -7.45 8.12 -1.17
N LEU A 180 -6.83 7.13 -0.51
CA LEU A 180 -7.53 6.12 0.28
C LEU A 180 -8.34 6.78 1.40
N PHE A 181 -7.75 7.70 2.17
CA PHE A 181 -8.47 8.38 3.24
C PHE A 181 -9.54 9.35 2.72
N ILE A 182 -9.32 9.98 1.55
CA ILE A 182 -10.36 10.78 0.87
C ILE A 182 -11.53 9.88 0.47
N ASP A 183 -11.29 8.70 -0.09
CA ASP A 183 -12.34 7.76 -0.45
C ASP A 183 -13.11 7.27 0.79
N LEU A 184 -12.42 6.93 1.88
CA LEU A 184 -13.05 6.55 3.15
C LEU A 184 -13.91 7.68 3.74
N TRP A 185 -13.45 8.93 3.62
CA TRP A 185 -14.25 10.09 4.03
C TRP A 185 -15.48 10.31 3.14
N ARG A 186 -15.32 10.22 1.81
CA ARG A 186 -16.43 10.32 0.84
C ARG A 186 -17.47 9.22 1.03
N ALA A 187 -17.03 8.02 1.41
CA ALA A 187 -17.89 6.89 1.73
C ALA A 187 -18.56 7.00 3.11
N GLY A 188 -18.22 8.03 3.90
CA GLY A 188 -18.76 8.23 5.25
C GLY A 188 -18.18 7.28 6.31
N VAL A 189 -17.15 6.48 5.97
CA VAL A 189 -16.49 5.53 6.88
C VAL A 189 -15.72 6.25 7.98
N ILE A 190 -15.17 7.43 7.67
CA ILE A 190 -14.47 8.29 8.63
C ILE A 190 -14.92 9.74 8.53
N SER A 191 -14.76 10.49 9.61
CA SER A 191 -14.97 11.94 9.61
C SER A 191 -13.73 12.69 9.10
N LEU A 192 -13.94 13.94 8.66
CA LEU A 192 -12.82 14.82 8.31
C LEU A 192 -11.88 15.05 9.50
N SER A 193 -12.41 15.12 10.73
CA SER A 193 -11.59 15.26 11.93
C SER A 193 -10.74 14.02 12.20
N ALA A 194 -11.28 12.81 12.01
CA ALA A 194 -10.53 11.56 12.12
C ALA A 194 -9.41 11.48 11.06
N PHE A 195 -9.68 11.92 9.83
CA PHE A 195 -8.66 12.02 8.79
C PHE A 195 -7.55 13.02 9.14
N LEU A 196 -7.88 14.20 9.67
CA LEU A 196 -6.86 15.17 10.10
C LEU A 196 -6.06 14.65 11.30
N GLU A 197 -6.73 14.04 12.29
CA GLU A 197 -6.08 13.45 13.45
C GLU A 197 -5.06 12.39 13.04
N ILE A 198 -5.43 11.48 12.13
CA ILE A 198 -4.53 10.40 11.71
C ILE A 198 -3.36 10.90 10.88
N GLY A 199 -3.57 11.94 10.06
CA GLY A 199 -2.51 12.61 9.32
C GLY A 199 -1.49 13.27 10.24
N ILE A 200 -1.95 13.99 11.27
CA ILE A 200 -1.06 14.62 12.26
C ILE A 200 -0.35 13.54 13.09
N ALA A 201 -1.08 12.55 13.60
CA ALA A 201 -0.52 11.49 14.42
C ALA A 201 0.61 10.77 13.67
N THR A 202 0.33 10.30 12.45
CA THR A 202 1.27 9.54 11.64
C THR A 202 2.46 10.38 11.18
N TRP A 203 2.21 11.54 10.57
CA TRP A 203 3.25 12.27 9.82
C TRP A 203 3.92 13.40 10.60
N VAL A 204 3.32 13.87 11.69
CA VAL A 204 3.90 14.93 12.54
C VAL A 204 4.48 14.34 13.81
N THR A 205 3.73 13.46 14.48
CA THR A 205 4.15 12.92 15.79
C THR A 205 4.83 11.56 15.70
N GLY A 206 4.71 10.86 14.57
CA GLY A 206 5.21 9.49 14.42
C GLY A 206 4.44 8.47 15.28
N VAL A 207 3.26 8.83 15.78
CA VAL A 207 2.42 7.97 16.61
C VAL A 207 1.34 7.33 15.74
N CYS A 208 1.22 6.01 15.83
CA CYS A 208 0.14 5.28 15.17
C CYS A 208 -1.01 5.05 16.18
N LYS A 209 -2.22 5.51 15.84
CA LYS A 209 -3.43 5.32 16.65
C LYS A 209 -4.47 4.52 15.86
N PRO A 210 -5.39 3.80 16.52
CA PRO A 210 -6.56 3.26 15.83
C PRO A 210 -7.31 4.38 15.09
N LEU A 211 -7.75 4.08 13.88
CA LEU A 211 -8.53 5.01 13.09
C LEU A 211 -9.97 5.00 13.62
N ARG A 212 -10.47 6.16 14.02
CA ARG A 212 -11.86 6.29 14.47
C ARG A 212 -12.79 6.19 13.27
N LEU A 213 -13.55 5.11 13.23
CA LEU A 213 -14.56 4.90 12.21
C LEU A 213 -15.87 5.59 12.64
N ASN A 214 -16.59 6.18 11.69
CA ASN A 214 -17.96 6.69 11.89
C ASN A 214 -19.01 5.56 11.86
N VAL A 215 -18.54 4.33 11.81
CA VAL A 215 -19.34 3.17 11.49
C VAL A 215 -19.78 2.48 12.79
N GLY A 216 -20.61 3.19 13.57
CA GLY A 216 -21.22 2.69 14.80
C GLY A 216 -20.78 3.42 16.07
N SER A 217 -21.43 4.56 16.32
CA SER A 217 -21.78 5.03 17.67
C SER A 217 -23.25 4.77 17.92
#